data_AF-A0A537FM31-F1
#
_entry.id   AF-A0A537FM31-F1
#
_cell.length_a   1.000
_cell.length_b   1.000
_cell.length_c   1.000
_cell.angle_alpha   90.00
_cell.angle_beta   90.00
_cell.angle_gamma   90.00
#
_symmetry.space_group_name_H-M   'P 1'
#
loop_
_entity.id
_entity.type
_entity.pdbx_description
1 polymer ?
#
loop_
_entity_poly.entity_id
_entity_poly.type
_entity_poly.pdbx_seq_one_letter_code
_entity_poly.pdbx_strand_id
1 'polypeptide(L)'
;MPPRSFGVGKIPPEALVRIVYSHVGRRNPRLLVGPGIGRDIAAVRYDPILILTTDPITGTSSRIGEHSVYINANDIATAGAKPVWYLCTILLPPGSNEKILSDIMKGIDRASKRLGITVARGHTEATRGLDRPIIAGFMIGERRGRIFRAEDIRVGDMIVLTKTAGIEGTAIRLAEG
;
A
#
# COMPACT_ATOMS: atom_id res chain seq x y z
N MET A 1 -25.13 19.66 12.08
CA MET A 1 -23.82 19.37 12.71
C MET A 1 -22.74 19.97 11.83
N PRO A 2 -21.74 20.68 12.39
CA PRO A 2 -20.58 21.10 11.61
C PRO A 2 -19.86 19.88 11.02
N PRO A 3 -19.21 20.01 9.85
CA PRO A 3 -18.45 18.92 9.26
C PRO A 3 -17.36 18.49 10.25
N ARG A 4 -17.33 17.18 10.56
CA ARG A 4 -16.24 16.61 11.37
C ARG A 4 -14.96 16.69 10.54
N SER A 5 -13.95 17.39 11.05
CA SER A 5 -12.60 17.39 10.48
C SER A 5 -11.91 16.05 10.76
N PHE A 6 -11.08 15.58 9.83
CA PHE A 6 -10.23 14.42 10.05
C PHE A 6 -8.92 14.84 10.71
N GLY A 7 -8.46 14.06 11.68
CA GLY A 7 -7.13 14.20 12.26
C GLY A 7 -6.07 13.51 11.38
N VAL A 8 -4.81 13.60 11.81
CA VAL A 8 -3.70 12.87 11.20
C VAL A 8 -3.90 11.35 11.39
N GLY A 9 -3.68 10.57 10.33
CA GLY A 9 -3.72 9.11 10.38
C GLY A 9 -4.91 8.50 9.62
N LYS A 10 -5.37 7.34 10.07
CA LYS A 10 -6.45 6.60 9.41
C LYS A 10 -7.80 7.30 9.64
N ILE A 11 -8.61 7.31 8.58
CA ILE A 11 -9.98 7.83 8.62
C ILE A 11 -10.87 6.84 9.38
N PRO A 12 -11.82 7.31 10.23
CA PRO A 12 -12.73 6.44 10.97
C PRO A 12 -13.50 5.47 10.07
N PRO A 13 -13.65 4.18 10.44
CA PRO A 13 -14.34 3.18 9.61
C PRO A 13 -15.78 3.57 9.21
N GLU A 14 -16.51 4.25 10.08
CA GLU A 14 -17.89 4.69 9.81
C GLU A 14 -17.93 5.75 8.71
N ALA A 15 -16.90 6.59 8.61
CA ALA A 15 -16.77 7.56 7.52
C ALA A 15 -16.38 6.86 6.22
N LEU A 16 -15.50 5.85 6.25
CA LEU A 16 -15.15 5.05 5.08
C LEU A 16 -16.37 4.37 4.48
N VAL A 17 -17.20 3.72 5.30
CA VAL A 17 -18.43 3.06 4.84
C VAL A 17 -19.40 4.07 4.21
N ARG A 18 -19.65 5.18 4.89
CA ARG A 18 -20.65 6.16 4.46
C ARG A 18 -20.23 6.97 3.24
N ILE A 19 -18.94 7.24 3.07
CA ILE A 19 -18.42 8.20 2.08
C ILE A 19 -17.61 7.50 0.99
N VAL A 20 -16.70 6.60 1.34
CA VAL A 20 -15.79 5.99 0.35
C VAL A 20 -16.47 4.81 -0.32
N TYR A 21 -16.97 3.85 0.45
CA TYR A 21 -17.51 2.60 -0.09
C TYR A 21 -18.90 2.76 -0.72
N SER A 22 -19.56 3.90 -0.50
CA SER A 22 -20.78 4.27 -1.22
C SER A 22 -20.53 4.80 -2.64
N HIS A 23 -19.28 5.15 -2.99
CA HIS A 23 -18.91 5.77 -4.27
C HIS A 23 -17.90 4.92 -5.07
N VAL A 24 -18.27 3.68 -5.38
CA VAL A 24 -17.38 2.70 -6.04
C VAL A 24 -17.62 2.55 -7.54
N GLY A 25 -18.43 3.44 -8.13
CA GLY A 25 -18.77 3.39 -9.55
C GLY A 25 -19.57 2.15 -9.97
N ARG A 26 -19.42 1.74 -11.23
CA ARG A 26 -20.17 0.61 -11.81
C ARG A 26 -19.67 -0.72 -11.26
N ARG A 27 -20.61 -1.61 -10.88
CA ARG A 27 -20.29 -3.01 -10.56
C ARG A 27 -19.65 -3.73 -11.74
N ASN A 28 -18.55 -4.44 -11.48
CA ASN A 28 -17.88 -5.28 -12.45
C ASN A 28 -17.81 -6.72 -11.92
N PRO A 29 -18.42 -7.72 -12.60
CA PRO A 29 -18.44 -9.10 -12.12
C PRO A 29 -17.05 -9.76 -12.08
N ARG A 30 -16.05 -9.16 -12.72
CA ARG A 30 -14.65 -9.61 -12.60
C ARG A 30 -14.00 -9.19 -11.28
N LEU A 31 -14.56 -8.24 -10.53
CA LEU A 31 -14.05 -7.87 -9.21
C LEU A 31 -14.52 -8.89 -8.17
N LEU A 32 -13.61 -9.77 -7.73
CA LEU A 32 -13.87 -10.88 -6.79
C LEU A 32 -13.82 -10.43 -5.33
N VAL A 33 -12.95 -9.46 -5.04
CA VAL A 33 -12.83 -8.77 -3.76
C VAL A 33 -12.71 -7.29 -4.07
N GLY A 34 -13.65 -6.51 -3.55
CA GLY A 34 -13.69 -5.06 -3.70
C GLY A 34 -13.48 -4.34 -2.37
N PRO A 35 -13.59 -3.00 -2.35
CA PRO A 35 -13.31 -2.19 -1.18
C PRO A 35 -14.20 -2.58 0.02
N GLY A 36 -13.66 -2.46 1.23
CA GLY A 36 -14.34 -2.77 2.48
C GLY A 36 -13.43 -2.59 3.69
N ILE A 37 -14.02 -2.64 4.89
CA ILE A 37 -13.26 -2.53 6.14
C ILE A 37 -12.31 -3.72 6.26
N GLY A 38 -11.06 -3.46 6.63
CA GLY A 38 -10.04 -4.50 6.83
C GLY A 38 -9.64 -5.23 5.55
N ARG A 39 -9.85 -4.59 4.38
CA ARG A 39 -9.42 -5.12 3.09
C ARG A 39 -8.32 -4.25 2.51
N ASP A 40 -7.11 -4.78 2.52
CA ASP A 40 -5.93 -4.10 2.00
C ASP A 40 -5.65 -4.43 0.52
N ILE A 41 -6.45 -5.33 -0.08
CA ILE A 41 -6.32 -5.72 -1.49
C ILE A 41 -7.65 -5.69 -2.23
N ALA A 42 -7.56 -5.58 -3.55
CA ALA A 42 -8.61 -5.97 -4.48
C ALA A 42 -8.17 -7.23 -5.25
N ALA A 43 -9.13 -8.07 -5.62
CA ALA A 43 -8.87 -9.27 -6.42
C ALA A 43 -9.72 -9.26 -7.69
N VAL A 44 -9.09 -9.47 -8.84
CA VAL A 44 -9.75 -9.42 -10.16
C VAL A 44 -9.59 -10.73 -10.91
N ARG A 45 -10.69 -11.23 -11.48
CA ARG A 45 -10.79 -12.49 -12.21
C ARG A 45 -10.07 -12.40 -13.56
N TYR A 46 -8.88 -12.95 -13.59
CA TYR A 46 -8.05 -13.28 -14.74
C TYR A 46 -7.43 -14.67 -14.50
N ASP A 47 -6.70 -15.20 -15.48
CA ASP A 47 -5.86 -16.38 -15.30
C ASP A 47 -4.39 -15.99 -15.54
N PRO A 48 -3.56 -15.84 -14.49
CA PRO A 48 -3.87 -16.00 -13.06
C PRO A 48 -4.75 -14.87 -12.49
N ILE A 49 -5.30 -15.06 -11.27
CA ILE A 49 -6.03 -14.00 -10.55
C ILE A 49 -5.05 -12.86 -10.24
N LEU A 50 -5.46 -11.63 -10.54
CA LEU A 50 -4.68 -10.45 -10.20
C LEU A 50 -5.09 -9.92 -8.84
N ILE A 51 -4.11 -9.71 -7.97
CA ILE A 51 -4.25 -9.04 -6.68
C ILE A 51 -3.66 -7.65 -6.81
N LEU A 52 -4.39 -6.64 -6.37
CA LEU A 52 -4.03 -5.23 -6.50
C LEU A 52 -4.02 -4.58 -5.12
N THR A 53 -2.99 -3.81 -4.80
CA THR A 53 -2.94 -2.96 -3.60
C THR A 53 -2.42 -1.57 -3.95
N THR A 54 -2.70 -0.60 -3.08
CA THR A 54 -2.08 0.72 -3.11
C THR A 54 -1.91 1.26 -1.70
N ASP A 55 -0.72 1.81 -1.42
CA ASP A 55 -0.41 2.42 -0.14
C ASP A 55 0.33 3.75 -0.31
N PRO A 56 -0.08 4.80 0.44
CA PRO A 56 0.71 5.99 0.57
C PRO A 56 1.79 5.81 1.65
N ILE A 57 3.03 6.16 1.32
CA ILE A 57 4.14 6.20 2.28
C ILE A 57 4.29 7.63 2.76
N THR A 58 3.81 7.87 3.97
CA THR A 58 3.72 9.20 4.60
C THR A 58 4.34 9.24 5.99
N GLY A 59 4.43 8.08 6.67
CA GLY A 59 4.92 7.98 8.04
C GLY A 59 6.44 8.04 8.21
N THR A 60 7.22 8.09 7.14
CA THR A 60 8.69 8.20 7.23
C THR A 60 9.28 8.88 5.99
N SER A 61 10.30 9.71 6.20
CA SER A 61 11.16 10.25 5.13
C SER A 61 12.40 9.38 4.91
N SER A 62 12.81 8.59 5.91
CA SER A 62 13.96 7.70 5.82
C SER A 62 13.62 6.42 5.07
N ARG A 63 14.47 6.05 4.10
CA ARG A 63 14.33 4.85 3.26
C ARG A 63 12.94 4.71 2.60
N ILE A 64 12.26 5.84 2.36
CA ILE A 64 10.88 5.89 1.83
C ILE A 64 10.69 5.04 0.57
N GLY A 65 11.70 5.00 -0.31
CA GLY A 65 11.70 4.16 -1.51
C GLY A 65 11.63 2.65 -1.20
N GLU A 66 12.39 2.17 -0.22
CA GLU A 66 12.35 0.75 0.18
C GLU A 66 11.03 0.39 0.86
N HIS A 67 10.57 1.26 1.78
CA HIS A 67 9.29 1.08 2.46
C HIS A 67 8.13 1.01 1.46
N SER A 68 8.15 1.82 0.41
CA SER A 68 7.12 1.82 -0.64
C SER A 68 6.95 0.46 -1.32
N VAL A 69 8.07 -0.24 -1.57
CA VAL A 69 8.04 -1.59 -2.15
C VAL A 69 7.63 -2.62 -1.12
N TYR A 70 8.21 -2.59 0.10
CA TYR A 70 7.94 -3.61 1.11
C TYR A 70 6.51 -3.60 1.63
N ILE A 71 5.92 -2.43 1.86
CA ILE A 71 4.55 -2.31 2.35
C ILE A 71 3.58 -2.90 1.32
N ASN A 72 3.64 -2.43 0.07
CA ASN A 72 2.80 -2.96 -1.00
C ASN A 72 3.06 -4.47 -1.26
N ALA A 73 4.31 -4.94 -1.17
CA ALA A 73 4.62 -6.37 -1.33
C ALA A 73 4.05 -7.23 -0.21
N ASN A 74 4.00 -6.73 1.03
CA ASN A 74 3.43 -7.45 2.15
C ASN A 74 1.93 -7.66 1.96
N ASP A 75 1.18 -6.65 1.50
CA ASP A 75 -0.24 -6.78 1.19
C ASP A 75 -0.51 -7.87 0.16
N ILE A 76 0.24 -7.86 -0.95
CA ILE A 76 0.15 -8.91 -1.96
C ILE A 76 0.48 -10.30 -1.37
N ALA A 77 1.54 -10.39 -0.56
CA ALA A 77 1.98 -11.65 0.04
C ALA A 77 0.96 -12.19 1.07
N THR A 78 0.32 -11.31 1.84
CA THR A 78 -0.71 -11.71 2.83
C THR A 78 -1.96 -12.25 2.16
N ALA A 79 -2.25 -11.85 0.92
CA ALA A 79 -3.27 -12.45 0.07
C ALA A 79 -2.86 -13.81 -0.55
N GLY A 80 -1.66 -14.31 -0.24
CA GLY A 80 -1.09 -15.55 -0.79
C GLY A 80 -0.68 -15.45 -2.26
N ALA A 81 -0.52 -14.23 -2.77
CA ALA A 81 -0.12 -13.94 -4.15
C ALA A 81 1.37 -13.63 -4.27
N LYS A 82 1.93 -13.81 -5.47
CA LYS A 82 3.30 -13.43 -5.78
C LYS A 82 3.33 -11.99 -6.30
N PRO A 83 4.04 -11.06 -5.65
CA PRO A 83 4.31 -9.72 -6.19
C PRO A 83 5.02 -9.81 -7.54
N VAL A 84 4.55 -9.05 -8.54
CA VAL A 84 5.15 -9.08 -9.89
C VAL A 84 5.45 -7.69 -10.45
N TRP A 85 4.51 -6.75 -10.32
CA TRP A 85 4.62 -5.42 -10.93
C TRP A 85 4.49 -4.35 -9.85
N TYR A 86 5.47 -3.45 -9.78
CA TYR A 86 5.41 -2.27 -8.93
C TYR A 86 5.28 -1.01 -9.77
N LEU A 87 4.39 -0.12 -9.35
CA LEU A 87 4.19 1.19 -9.91
C LEU A 87 4.20 2.20 -8.78
N CYS A 88 4.65 3.43 -9.03
CA CYS A 88 4.61 4.46 -8.00
C CYS A 88 4.43 5.87 -8.55
N THR A 89 3.82 6.73 -7.75
CA THR A 89 3.85 8.18 -7.93
C THR A 89 4.71 8.79 -6.83
N ILE A 90 5.75 9.54 -7.21
CA ILE A 90 6.67 10.22 -6.31
C ILE A 90 6.37 11.72 -6.34
N LEU A 91 5.93 12.26 -5.21
CA LEU A 91 5.66 13.68 -5.04
C LEU A 91 6.76 14.30 -4.19
N LEU A 92 7.50 15.23 -4.77
CA LEU A 92 8.63 15.90 -4.12
C LEU A 92 8.25 17.32 -3.70
N PRO A 93 8.66 17.81 -2.51
CA PRO A 93 8.58 19.23 -2.19
C PRO A 93 9.35 20.10 -3.20
N PRO A 94 8.92 21.33 -3.50
CA PRO A 94 9.70 22.27 -4.29
C PRO A 94 11.06 22.52 -3.62
N GLY A 95 12.14 22.55 -4.42
CA GLY A 95 13.51 22.66 -3.91
C GLY A 95 14.19 21.31 -3.62
N SER A 96 13.48 20.19 -3.78
CA SER A 96 14.12 18.86 -3.80
C SER A 96 15.15 18.77 -4.93
N ASN A 97 16.28 18.14 -4.66
CA ASN A 97 17.36 17.96 -5.62
C ASN A 97 17.43 16.52 -6.16
N GLU A 98 18.25 16.33 -7.20
CA GLU A 98 18.44 15.02 -7.85
C GLU A 98 18.96 13.94 -6.90
N LYS A 99 19.73 14.32 -5.86
CA LYS A 99 20.26 13.37 -4.88
C LYS A 99 19.12 12.71 -4.11
N ILE A 100 18.13 13.48 -3.65
CA ILE A 100 16.95 12.94 -2.94
C ILE A 100 16.22 11.93 -3.83
N LEU A 101 15.94 12.30 -5.08
CA LEU A 101 15.26 11.41 -6.03
C LEU A 101 16.10 10.15 -6.32
N SER A 102 17.42 10.30 -6.49
CA SER A 102 18.36 9.19 -6.69
C SER A 102 18.33 8.21 -5.52
N ASP A 103 18.36 8.71 -4.29
CA ASP A 103 18.35 7.90 -3.08
C ASP A 103 17.03 7.14 -2.92
N ILE A 104 15.89 7.77 -3.23
CA ILE A 104 14.57 7.13 -3.29
C ILE A 104 14.58 5.99 -4.30
N MET A 105 14.99 6.27 -5.54
CA MET A 105 14.96 5.28 -6.63
C MET A 105 15.92 4.13 -6.40
N LYS A 106 17.09 4.36 -5.80
CA LYS A 106 18.01 3.29 -5.38
C LYS A 106 17.37 2.37 -4.33
N GLY A 107 16.58 2.95 -3.42
CA GLY A 107 15.80 2.17 -2.44
C GLY A 107 14.77 1.28 -3.11
N ILE A 108 13.97 1.85 -4.03
CA ILE A 108 12.98 1.10 -4.82
C ILE A 108 13.67 -0.03 -5.59
N ASP A 109 14.73 0.27 -6.35
CA ASP A 109 15.45 -0.70 -7.17
C ASP A 109 16.01 -1.86 -6.33
N ARG A 110 16.66 -1.58 -5.20
CA ARG A 110 17.17 -2.62 -4.28
C ARG A 110 16.05 -3.52 -3.77
N ALA A 111 14.97 -2.93 -3.27
CA ALA A 111 13.86 -3.69 -2.69
C ALA A 111 13.16 -4.54 -3.76
N SER A 112 12.90 -3.97 -4.94
CA SER A 112 12.30 -4.66 -6.07
C SER A 112 13.16 -5.81 -6.56
N LYS A 113 14.47 -5.61 -6.77
CA LYS A 113 15.41 -6.68 -7.15
C LYS A 113 15.44 -7.81 -6.14
N ARG A 114 15.48 -7.48 -4.84
CA ARG A 114 15.49 -8.47 -3.76
C ARG A 114 14.24 -9.35 -3.75
N LEU A 115 13.09 -8.81 -4.15
CA LEU A 115 11.82 -9.54 -4.17
C LEU A 115 11.47 -10.12 -5.55
N GLY A 116 12.32 -9.91 -6.57
CA GLY A 116 12.04 -10.33 -7.94
C GLY A 116 10.86 -9.59 -8.58
N ILE A 117 10.64 -8.33 -8.20
CA ILE A 117 9.56 -7.47 -8.69
C ILE A 117 10.10 -6.56 -9.79
N THR A 118 9.30 -6.32 -10.83
CA THR A 118 9.62 -5.35 -11.88
C THR A 118 8.95 -4.01 -11.61
N VAL A 119 9.72 -2.92 -11.65
CA VAL A 119 9.16 -1.56 -11.62
C VAL A 119 8.63 -1.23 -13.02
N ALA A 120 7.31 -1.30 -13.19
CA ALA A 120 6.66 -1.29 -14.50
C ALA A 120 6.35 0.13 -15.00
N ARG A 121 6.04 1.06 -14.10
CA ARG A 121 5.66 2.44 -14.45
C ARG A 121 5.83 3.36 -13.24
N GLY A 122 5.88 4.65 -13.49
CA GLY A 122 5.65 5.63 -12.44
C GLY A 122 5.32 7.02 -12.95
N HIS A 123 5.17 7.94 -12.00
CA HIS A 123 5.06 9.38 -12.21
C HIS A 123 5.90 10.09 -11.15
N THR A 124 6.57 11.17 -11.52
CA THR A 124 7.40 11.95 -10.59
C THR A 124 7.15 13.42 -10.84
N GLU A 125 6.81 14.15 -9.79
CA GLU A 125 6.57 15.60 -9.89
C GLU A 125 6.99 16.35 -8.62
N ALA A 126 7.32 17.63 -8.78
CA ALA A 126 7.50 18.56 -7.67
C ALA A 126 6.16 19.23 -7.34
N THR A 127 5.66 19.04 -6.12
CA THR A 127 4.31 19.40 -5.69
C THR A 127 4.34 20.38 -4.53
N ARG A 128 3.64 21.52 -4.67
CA ARG A 128 3.52 22.53 -3.60
C ARG A 128 2.74 21.99 -2.40
N GLY A 129 3.03 22.53 -1.21
CA GLY A 129 2.30 22.17 0.02
C GLY A 129 2.78 20.89 0.70
N LEU A 130 3.91 20.33 0.24
CA LEU A 130 4.57 19.20 0.89
C LEU A 130 5.75 19.68 1.74
N ASP A 131 5.83 19.17 2.97
CA ASP A 131 6.97 19.33 3.87
C ASP A 131 8.05 18.27 3.64
N ARG A 132 7.67 17.13 3.05
CA ARG A 132 8.53 15.97 2.78
C ARG A 132 8.12 15.23 1.50
N PRO A 133 9.00 14.39 0.90
CA PRO A 133 8.61 13.49 -0.18
C PRO A 133 7.48 12.53 0.23
N ILE A 134 6.55 12.27 -0.68
CA ILE A 134 5.49 11.26 -0.54
C ILE A 134 5.60 10.28 -1.71
N ILE A 135 5.41 9.00 -1.43
CA ILE A 135 5.29 7.97 -2.47
C ILE A 135 3.93 7.29 -2.35
N ALA A 136 3.13 7.33 -3.41
CA ALA A 136 1.97 6.46 -3.54
C ALA A 136 2.38 5.22 -4.35
N GLY A 137 2.54 4.10 -3.66
CA GLY A 137 2.86 2.82 -4.27
C GLY A 137 1.60 2.12 -4.76
N PHE A 138 1.74 1.37 -5.84
CA PHE A 138 0.74 0.46 -6.36
C PHE A 138 1.43 -0.83 -6.76
N MET A 139 0.83 -1.96 -6.43
CA MET A 139 1.41 -3.25 -6.76
C MET A 139 0.37 -4.22 -7.30
N ILE A 140 0.80 -4.98 -8.30
CA ILE A 140 0.07 -6.10 -8.85
C ILE A 140 0.80 -7.38 -8.47
N GLY A 141 0.04 -8.33 -7.94
CA GLY A 141 0.45 -9.70 -7.70
C GLY A 141 -0.37 -10.69 -8.51
N GLU A 142 0.18 -11.89 -8.67
CA GLU A 142 -0.48 -13.00 -9.33
C GLU A 142 -0.76 -14.14 -8.34
N ARG A 143 -1.99 -14.63 -8.35
CA ARG A 143 -2.45 -15.76 -7.55
C ARG A 143 -3.04 -16.84 -8.44
N ARG A 144 -2.50 -18.06 -8.35
CA ARG A 144 -3.12 -19.25 -8.91
C ARG A 144 -4.03 -19.92 -7.89
N GLY A 145 -5.17 -20.44 -8.33
CA GLY A 145 -6.13 -21.14 -7.48
C GLY A 145 -7.06 -20.19 -6.73
N ARG A 146 -7.31 -20.48 -5.44
CA ARG A 146 -8.30 -19.74 -4.64
C ARG A 146 -7.70 -18.50 -3.95
N ILE A 147 -8.57 -17.51 -3.74
CA ILE A 147 -8.35 -16.34 -2.88
C ILE A 147 -8.69 -16.75 -1.45
N PHE A 148 -7.87 -16.30 -0.49
CA PHE A 148 -8.19 -16.42 0.94
C PHE A 148 -8.93 -15.17 1.39
N ARG A 149 -10.02 -15.36 2.13
CA ARG A 149 -10.83 -14.27 2.66
C ARG A 149 -10.80 -14.30 4.18
N ALA A 150 -10.71 -13.13 4.80
CA ALA A 150 -10.76 -13.02 6.26
C ALA A 150 -12.09 -13.55 6.81
N GLU A 151 -13.16 -13.44 6.01
CA GLU A 151 -14.49 -13.96 6.34
C GLU A 151 -14.56 -15.51 6.39
N ASP A 152 -13.53 -16.22 5.90
CA ASP A 152 -13.48 -17.69 5.93
C ASP A 152 -12.87 -18.26 7.24
N ILE A 153 -12.31 -17.40 8.11
CA ILE A 153 -11.68 -17.78 9.39
C ILE A 153 -12.75 -18.27 10.39
N ARG A 154 -12.46 -19.35 11.14
CA ARG A 154 -13.41 -20.01 12.04
C ARG A 154 -12.87 -20.21 13.46
N VAL A 155 -13.79 -20.42 14.41
CA VAL A 155 -13.43 -20.88 15.76
C VAL A 155 -12.67 -22.19 15.66
N GLY A 156 -11.49 -22.24 16.28
CA GLY A 156 -10.56 -23.37 16.21
C GLY A 156 -9.35 -23.13 15.31
N ASP A 157 -9.36 -22.09 14.47
CA ASP A 157 -8.18 -21.69 13.69
C ASP A 157 -7.08 -21.11 14.60
N MET A 158 -5.81 -21.28 14.20
CA MET A 158 -4.66 -20.76 14.92
C MET A 158 -4.23 -19.38 14.39
N ILE A 159 -3.82 -18.50 15.31
CA ILE A 159 -3.16 -17.23 14.98
C ILE A 159 -1.65 -17.45 15.02
N VAL A 160 -0.97 -17.19 13.90
CA VAL A 160 0.49 -17.32 13.79
C VAL A 160 1.09 -15.96 13.46
N LEU A 161 2.06 -15.53 14.27
CA LEU A 161 2.85 -14.32 14.02
C LEU A 161 4.25 -14.74 13.52
N THR A 162 4.61 -14.30 12.31
CA THR A 162 5.87 -14.69 11.66
C THR A 162 7.07 -13.80 12.03
N LYS A 163 6.82 -12.65 12.67
CA LYS A 163 7.81 -11.65 13.08
C LYS A 163 7.42 -11.06 14.45
N THR A 164 7.82 -9.84 14.75
CA THR A 164 7.43 -9.11 15.96
C THR A 164 6.42 -8.01 15.62
N ALA A 165 5.69 -7.54 16.64
CA ALA A 165 4.71 -6.46 16.52
C ALA A 165 5.32 -5.11 16.95
N GLY A 166 4.80 -4.00 16.41
CA GLY A 166 5.11 -2.64 16.88
C GLY A 166 6.45 -2.04 16.42
N ILE A 167 7.24 -2.73 15.57
CA ILE A 167 8.55 -2.21 15.12
C ILE A 167 8.41 -0.87 14.40
N GLU A 168 7.54 -0.79 13.38
CA GLU A 168 7.43 0.38 12.52
C GLU A 168 6.96 1.62 13.28
N GLY A 169 5.88 1.49 14.06
CA GLY A 169 5.37 2.61 14.88
C GLY A 169 6.40 3.10 15.90
N THR A 170 7.15 2.19 16.52
CA THR A 170 8.22 2.56 17.47
C THR A 170 9.37 3.29 16.77
N ALA A 171 9.81 2.79 15.61
CA ALA A 171 10.90 3.39 14.84
C ALA A 171 10.56 4.79 14.33
N ILE A 172 9.35 4.98 13.77
CA ILE A 172 8.86 6.29 13.33
C ILE A 172 8.84 7.25 14.51
N ARG A 173 8.31 6.82 15.66
CA ARG A 173 8.18 7.68 16.84
C ARG A 173 9.51 8.13 17.43
N LEU A 174 10.56 7.31 17.29
CA LEU A 174 11.93 7.64 17.66
C LEU A 174 12.63 8.54 16.63
N ALA A 175 12.28 8.43 15.34
CA ALA A 175 12.86 9.25 14.28
C ALA A 175 12.26 10.66 14.18
N GLU A 176 11.05 10.86 14.70
CA GLU A 176 10.34 12.16 14.75
C GLU A 176 10.54 12.91 16.09
N GLY A 177 11.39 12.42 16.99
CA GLY A 177 11.76 13.05 18.26
C GLY A 177 13.19 13.58 18.26
#